data_AF-A0A951Z6T9-F1
#
_entry.id   AF-A0A951Z6T9-F1
#
_cell.length_a   1.000
_cell.length_b   1.000
_cell.length_c   1.000
_cell.angle_alpha   90.00
_cell.angle_beta   90.00
_cell.angle_gamma   90.00
#
_symmetry.space_group_name_H-M   'P 1'
#
loop_
_entity.id
_entity.type
_entity.pdbx_description
1 polymer ?
#
loop_
_entity_poly.entity_id
_entity_poly.type
_entity_poly.pdbx_seq_one_letter_code
_entity_poly.pdbx_strand_id
1 'polypeptide(L)'
;MANIDGDPFRTQLFGTKAGADIQFWGGEPITIYTEQNRQLFNMVPRNVPNVPSAHTAEVQAFVDAILNGKPSPVPGENGLILNAIFDALYTSAATGKEQAVDVSF
;
A
#
# COMPACT_ATOMS: atom_id res chain seq x y z
N MET A 1 2.06 -10.06 18.79
CA MET A 1 3.39 -9.63 18.30
C MET A 1 4.20 -10.88 17.99
N ALA A 2 4.68 -11.02 16.77
CA ALA A 2 5.62 -12.08 16.41
C ALA A 2 7.00 -11.77 16.99
N ASN A 3 7.82 -12.78 17.25
CA ASN A 3 9.19 -12.62 17.75
C ASN A 3 10.15 -12.19 16.62
N ILE A 4 9.86 -11.05 16.00
CA ILE A 4 10.65 -10.48 14.91
C ILE A 4 11.00 -9.03 15.26
N ASP A 5 12.18 -8.59 14.82
CA ASP A 5 12.64 -7.22 15.01
C ASP A 5 11.89 -6.27 14.06
N GLY A 6 11.48 -5.11 14.58
CA GLY A 6 10.69 -4.11 13.85
C GLY A 6 9.23 -4.50 13.55
N ASP A 7 8.55 -3.62 12.82
CA ASP A 7 7.20 -3.88 12.31
C ASP A 7 7.30 -4.52 10.91
N PRO A 8 6.74 -5.73 10.68
CA PRO A 8 6.74 -6.36 9.36
C PRO A 8 5.87 -5.61 8.34
N PHE A 9 5.01 -4.68 8.78
CA PHE A 9 4.12 -3.91 7.92
C PHE A 9 4.89 -2.84 7.16
N ARG A 10 5.43 -3.25 6.02
CA ARG A 10 6.15 -2.40 5.06
C ARG A 10 5.71 -2.70 3.64
N THR A 11 5.91 -1.74 2.74
CA THR A 11 5.70 -1.91 1.30
C THR A 11 6.99 -1.60 0.57
N GLN A 12 7.41 -2.52 -0.30
CA GLN A 12 8.59 -2.36 -1.13
C GLN A 12 8.19 -2.28 -2.60
N LEU A 13 8.73 -1.28 -3.29
CA LEU A 13 8.49 -1.06 -4.71
C LEU A 13 9.83 -1.20 -5.46
N PHE A 14 9.83 -2.03 -6.50
CA PHE A 14 11.01 -2.26 -7.33
C PHE A 14 10.72 -1.81 -8.76
N GLY A 15 11.20 -0.62 -9.11
CA GLY A 15 11.10 -0.06 -10.45
C GLY A 15 12.40 -0.22 -11.24
N THR A 16 12.34 0.07 -12.53
CA THR A 16 13.51 0.01 -13.44
C THR A 16 14.48 1.18 -13.27
N LYS A 17 14.05 2.27 -12.62
CA LYS A 17 14.87 3.48 -12.40
C LYS A 17 15.15 3.78 -10.93
N ALA A 18 14.29 3.29 -10.05
CA ALA A 18 14.37 3.50 -8.61
C ALA A 18 13.56 2.44 -7.89
N GLY A 19 13.87 2.23 -6.61
CA GLY A 19 13.06 1.47 -5.67
C GLY A 19 12.65 2.33 -4.49
N ALA A 20 11.64 1.88 -3.74
CA ALA A 20 11.24 2.52 -2.49
C ALA A 20 10.98 1.47 -1.41
N ASP A 21 11.42 1.77 -0.19
CA ASP A 21 11.02 1.07 1.02
C ASP A 21 10.16 2.00 1.87
N ILE A 22 8.92 1.59 2.13
CA ILE A 22 7.89 2.37 2.80
C ILE A 22 7.52 1.66 4.10
N GLN A 23 7.74 2.33 5.21
CA GLN A 23 7.44 1.84 6.55
C GLN A 23 6.34 2.72 7.14
N PHE A 24 5.28 2.09 7.67
CA PHE A 24 4.12 2.81 8.19
C PHE A 24 4.24 3.19 9.67
N TRP A 25 5.20 2.57 10.37
CA TRP A 25 5.46 2.77 11.79
C TRP A 25 6.96 2.95 12.01
N GLY A 26 7.35 3.84 12.92
CA GLY A 26 8.76 4.09 13.24
C GLY A 26 9.32 5.35 12.61
N GLY A 27 10.60 5.32 12.26
CA GLY A 27 11.43 6.48 11.88
C GLY A 27 11.11 7.06 10.50
N GLU A 28 12.10 7.12 9.60
CA GLU A 28 11.93 7.72 8.28
C GLU A 28 10.98 6.86 7.41
N PRO A 29 9.76 7.34 7.09
CA PRO A 29 8.68 6.49 6.58
C PRO A 29 8.89 6.05 5.13
N ILE A 30 9.76 6.75 4.39
CA ILE A 30 10.00 6.50 2.97
C ILE A 30 11.50 6.65 2.71
N THR A 31 12.12 5.59 2.20
CA THR A 31 13.47 5.64 1.63
C THR A 31 13.39 5.32 0.14
N ILE A 32 13.94 6.19 -0.70
CA ILE A 32 14.01 6.01 -2.15
C ILE A 32 15.44 5.65 -2.54
N TYR A 33 15.61 4.54 -3.24
CA TYR A 33 16.88 4.08 -3.77
C TYR A 33 16.93 4.38 -5.26
N THR A 34 17.92 5.16 -5.70
CA THR A 34 18.03 5.56 -7.10
C THR A 34 19.48 5.77 -7.52
N GLU A 35 19.73 5.80 -8.82
CA GLU A 35 21.02 6.18 -9.38
C GLU A 35 20.88 7.52 -10.12
N GLN A 36 21.77 8.47 -9.83
CA GLN A 36 21.88 9.73 -10.57
C GLN A 36 23.35 9.95 -10.92
N ASN A 37 23.65 10.31 -12.17
CA ASN A 37 25.03 10.55 -12.62
C ASN A 37 26.00 9.40 -12.27
N ARG A 38 25.54 8.14 -12.38
CA ARG A 38 26.31 6.92 -12.03
C ARG A 38 26.71 6.84 -10.56
N GLN A 39 25.95 7.49 -9.68
CA GLN A 39 26.12 7.43 -8.24
C GLN A 39 24.81 6.96 -7.59
N LEU A 40 24.95 6.08 -6.60
CA LEU A 40 23.82 5.55 -5.83
C LEU A 40 23.42 6.53 -4.74
N PHE A 41 22.11 6.76 -4.62
CA PHE A 41 21.51 7.63 -3.64
C PHE A 41 20.42 6.93 -2.84
N ASN A 42 20.46 7.15 -1.54
CA ASN A 42 19.37 6.85 -0.61
C ASN A 42 18.73 8.18 -0.24
N MET A 43 17.60 8.49 -0.85
CA MET A 43 16.92 9.76 -0.69
C MET A 43 15.78 9.63 0.31
N VAL A 44 15.72 10.57 1.24
CA VAL A 44 14.68 10.65 2.26
C VAL A 44 13.90 11.94 2.03
N PRO A 45 12.64 11.86 1.57
CA PRO A 45 11.81 13.05 1.42
C PRO A 45 11.57 13.72 2.78
N ARG A 46 11.90 15.01 2.90
CA ARG A 46 11.76 15.77 4.16
C ARG A 46 10.40 16.46 4.34
N ASN A 47 9.64 16.63 3.26
CA ASN A 47 8.40 17.40 3.24
C ASN A 47 7.16 16.51 3.06
N VAL A 48 7.21 15.28 3.57
CA VAL A 48 6.05 14.38 3.55
C VAL A 48 4.97 14.92 4.49
N PRO A 49 3.71 15.08 4.03
CA PRO A 49 2.63 15.49 4.92
C PRO A 49 2.49 14.54 6.09
N ASN A 50 2.46 15.09 7.30
CA ASN A 50 2.20 14.29 8.49
C ASN A 50 0.69 14.00 8.59
N VAL A 51 0.33 12.72 8.64
CA VAL A 51 -1.03 12.26 8.89
C VAL A 51 -1.06 11.64 10.29
N PRO A 52 -1.56 12.36 11.32
CA PRO A 52 -1.48 11.90 12.71
C PRO A 52 -2.20 10.57 12.97
N SER A 53 -3.25 10.29 12.20
CA SER A 53 -4.02 9.05 12.29
C SER A 53 -4.60 8.75 10.91
N ALA A 54 -4.12 7.68 10.27
CA ALA A 54 -4.63 7.22 8.98
C ALA A 54 -6.13 6.90 9.06
N HIS A 55 -6.57 6.28 10.16
CA HIS A 55 -7.98 5.96 10.37
C HIS A 55 -8.86 7.22 10.48
N THR A 56 -8.42 8.22 11.24
CA THR A 56 -9.16 9.48 11.36
C THR A 56 -9.24 10.21 10.03
N ALA A 57 -8.13 10.23 9.27
CA ALA A 57 -8.09 10.86 7.95
C ALA A 57 -9.02 10.16 6.94
N GLU A 58 -9.09 8.83 6.97
CA GLU A 58 -10.01 8.05 6.14
C GLU A 58 -11.48 8.37 6.46
N VAL A 59 -11.86 8.40 7.74
CA VAL A 59 -13.22 8.77 8.16
C VAL A 59 -13.57 10.20 7.74
N GLN A 60 -12.64 11.15 7.88
CA GLN A 60 -12.83 12.53 7.43
C GLN A 60 -13.05 12.61 5.91
N ALA A 61 -12.25 11.87 5.12
CA ALA A 61 -12.41 11.81 3.67
C ALA A 61 -13.75 11.20 3.26
N PHE A 62 -14.21 10.17 3.98
CA PHE A 62 -15.52 9.57 3.75
C PHE A 62 -16.68 10.54 4.05
N VAL A 63 -16.63 11.25 5.19
CA VAL A 63 -17.63 12.26 5.54
C VAL A 63 -17.64 13.41 4.53
N ASP A 64 -16.46 13.89 4.11
CA ASP A 64 -16.32 14.93 3.07
C ASP A 64 -16.95 14.49 1.74
N ALA A 65 -16.79 13.22 1.35
CA ALA A 65 -17.40 12.68 0.15
C ALA A 65 -18.93 12.73 0.21
N ILE A 66 -19.53 12.38 1.36
CA ILE A 66 -20.97 12.46 1.57
C ILE A 66 -21.47 13.91 1.53
N LEU A 67 -20.85 14.79 2.32
CA LEU A 67 -21.32 16.18 2.48
C LEU A 67 -21.21 16.99 1.19
N ASN A 68 -20.17 16.74 0.40
CA ASN A 68 -19.87 17.50 -0.80
C ASN A 68 -20.17 16.76 -2.11
N GLY A 69 -20.81 15.59 -2.04
CA GLY A 69 -21.14 14.78 -3.22
C GLY A 69 -19.92 14.36 -4.04
N LYS A 70 -18.77 14.14 -3.40
CA LYS A 70 -17.55 13.67 -4.07
C LYS A 70 -17.59 12.15 -4.23
N PRO A 71 -16.79 11.57 -5.15
CA PRO A 71 -16.62 10.12 -5.21
C PRO A 71 -16.17 9.54 -3.87
N SER A 72 -16.57 8.30 -3.58
CA SER A 72 -16.07 7.59 -2.39
C SER A 72 -14.53 7.50 -2.45
N PRO A 73 -13.80 7.80 -1.36
CA PRO A 73 -12.35 7.63 -1.32
C PRO A 73 -11.93 6.16 -1.47
N VAL A 74 -12.81 5.23 -1.09
CA VAL A 74 -12.66 3.79 -1.29
C VAL A 74 -13.98 3.27 -1.90
N PRO A 75 -14.08 3.18 -3.24
CA PRO A 75 -15.27 2.64 -3.91
C PRO A 75 -15.54 1.18 -3.55
N GLY A 76 -16.78 0.73 -3.70
CA GLY A 76 -17.18 -0.64 -3.36
C GLY A 76 -16.48 -1.71 -4.23
N GLU A 77 -16.13 -1.34 -5.46
CA GLU A 77 -15.39 -2.15 -6.41
C GLU A 77 -14.02 -2.57 -5.88
N ASN A 78 -13.38 -1.75 -5.05
CA ASN A 78 -12.13 -2.12 -4.39
C ASN A 78 -12.32 -3.33 -3.45
N GLY A 79 -13.47 -3.42 -2.79
CA GLY A 79 -13.84 -4.57 -1.97
C GLY A 79 -14.10 -5.84 -2.79
N LEU A 80 -14.69 -5.70 -3.98
CA LEU A 80 -14.89 -6.82 -4.91
C LEU A 80 -13.55 -7.36 -5.42
N ILE A 81 -12.64 -6.47 -5.81
CA ILE A 81 -11.27 -6.85 -6.24
C ILE A 81 -10.51 -7.55 -5.10
N LEU A 82 -10.63 -7.04 -3.87
CA LEU A 82 -10.00 -7.66 -2.69
C LEU A 82 -10.50 -9.10 -2.49
N ASN A 83 -11.81 -9.31 -2.57
CA ASN A 83 -12.40 -10.64 -2.42
C ASN A 83 -11.97 -11.58 -3.55
N ALA A 84 -11.92 -11.10 -4.80
CA ALA A 84 -11.42 -11.88 -5.94
C ALA A 84 -9.97 -12.35 -5.74
N ILE A 85 -9.10 -11.50 -5.16
CA ILE A 85 -7.73 -11.89 -4.81
C ILE A 85 -7.74 -12.99 -3.75
N PHE A 86 -8.58 -12.88 -2.71
CA PHE A 86 -8.69 -13.92 -1.68
C PHE A 86 -9.18 -15.25 -2.25
N ASP A 87 -10.18 -15.25 -3.13
CA ASP A 87 -10.69 -16.46 -3.77
C ASP A 87 -9.61 -17.18 -4.59
N ALA A 88 -8.82 -16.42 -5.36
CA ALA A 88 -7.69 -16.94 -6.11
C ALA A 88 -6.58 -17.49 -5.19
N LEU A 89 -6.29 -16.81 -4.07
CA LEU A 89 -5.31 -17.26 -3.07
C LEU A 89 -5.73 -18.58 -2.42
N TYR A 90 -6.99 -18.71 -1.99
CA TYR A 90 -7.49 -19.94 -1.39
C TYR A 90 -7.50 -21.10 -2.39
N THR A 91 -7.90 -20.84 -3.63
CA THR A 91 -7.90 -21.85 -4.69
C THR A 91 -6.47 -22.28 -5.05
N SER A 92 -5.53 -21.33 -5.11
CA SER A 92 -4.10 -21.61 -5.34
C SER A 92 -3.52 -22.48 -4.23
N ALA A 93 -3.81 -22.17 -2.97
CA ALA A 93 -3.36 -22.95 -1.82
C ALA A 93 -3.92 -24.39 -1.83
N ALA A 94 -5.19 -24.58 -2.19
CA ALA A 94 -5.83 -25.90 -2.24
C ALA A 94 -5.31 -26.76 -3.39
N THR A 95 -5.00 -26.14 -4.53
CA THR A 95 -4.61 -26.84 -5.78
C THR A 95 -3.10 -26.97 -5.96
N GLY A 96 -2.31 -26.16 -5.24
CA GLY A 96 -0.87 -26.04 -5.42
C GLY A 96 -0.47 -25.44 -6.78
N LYS A 97 -1.37 -24.70 -7.43
CA LYS A 97 -1.16 -24.12 -8.77
C LYS A 97 -1.58 -22.66 -8.79
N GLU A 98 -0.85 -21.86 -9.57
CA GLU A 98 -1.21 -20.47 -9.86
C GLU A 98 -2.67 -20.37 -10.35
N GLN A 99 -3.39 -19.37 -9.84
CA GLN A 99 -4.77 -19.07 -10.20
C GLN A 99 -4.86 -17.63 -10.71
N ALA A 100 -5.59 -17.44 -11.80
CA ALA A 100 -5.93 -16.10 -12.27
C ALA A 100 -6.90 -15.44 -11.30
N VAL A 101 -6.74 -14.14 -11.07
CA VAL A 101 -7.70 -13.32 -10.32
C VAL A 101 -8.82 -12.92 -11.27
N ASP A 102 -10.05 -13.34 -10.97
CA ASP A 102 -11.23 -13.01 -11.76
C ASP A 102 -11.91 -11.75 -11.21
N VAL A 103 -11.91 -10.68 -12.01
CA VAL A 103 -12.54 -9.40 -11.68
C VAL A 103 -13.78 -9.12 -12.53
N SER A 104 -14.38 -10.16 -13.13
CA SER A 104 -15.66 -10.06 -13.82
C SER A 104 -16.82 -10.18 -12.83
N PHE A 105 -17.24 -9.03 -12.29
CA PHE A 105 -18.42 -8.88 -11.43
C PHE A 105 -19.54 -8.09 -12.11
#